data_AF-A0A3N0DWN6-F1
#
_entry.id   AF-A0A3N0DWN6-F1
#
_cell.length_a   1.000
_cell.length_b   1.000
_cell.length_c   1.000
_cell.angle_alpha   90.00
_cell.angle_beta   90.00
_cell.angle_gamma   90.00
#
_symmetry.space_group_name_H-M   'P 1'
#
loop_
_entity.id
_entity.type
_entity.pdbx_description
1 polymer ?
#
loop_
_entity_poly.entity_id
_entity_poly.type
_entity_poly.pdbx_seq_one_letter_code
_entity_poly.pdbx_strand_id
1 'polypeptide(L)'
;MAEDPWNGPDWMPDDASANGLRGRDLIGLGGVLLGAVVAGLVLGLLADDAFDSAPVGVLVGIALGIVLGCTAFALRVRSALRG
;
A
#
# COMPACT_ATOMS: atom_id res chain seq x y z
N MET A 1 23.62 42.38 3.92
CA MET A 1 22.93 41.11 3.65
C MET A 1 24.01 40.05 3.70
N ALA A 2 24.07 39.29 4.79
CA ALA A 2 25.04 38.20 4.92
C ALA A 2 24.50 37.02 4.11
N GLU A 3 25.27 36.56 3.12
CA GLU A 3 24.98 35.34 2.40
C GLU A 3 25.23 34.17 3.36
N ASP A 4 24.21 33.36 3.61
CA ASP A 4 24.33 32.17 4.45
C ASP A 4 25.27 31.19 3.73
N PRO A 5 26.46 30.87 4.29
CA PRO A 5 27.45 30.03 3.62
C PRO A 5 27.00 28.58 3.43
N TRP A 6 25.83 28.21 3.94
CA TRP A 6 25.23 26.88 3.79
C TRP A 6 24.12 26.82 2.73
N ASN A 7 23.77 27.94 2.09
CA ASN A 7 22.78 27.92 1.01
C ASN A 7 23.46 27.48 -0.30
N GLY A 8 23.09 26.31 -0.80
CA GLY A 8 23.57 25.79 -2.09
C GLY A 8 23.14 26.72 -3.24
N PRO A 9 23.79 26.64 -4.42
CA PRO A 9 23.45 27.51 -5.55
C PRO A 9 21.98 27.36 -5.96
N ASP A 10 21.28 28.48 -6.22
CA ASP A 10 19.84 28.52 -6.62
C ASP A 10 19.47 27.67 -7.86
N TRP A 11 20.47 27.19 -8.60
CA TRP A 11 20.32 26.31 -9.78
C TRP A 11 20.38 24.82 -9.44
N MET A 12 20.79 24.45 -8.22
CA MET A 12 20.75 23.09 -7.70
C MET A 12 19.34 22.85 -7.16
N PRO A 13 18.55 21.94 -7.76
CA PRO A 13 17.27 21.56 -7.17
C PRO A 13 17.54 20.99 -5.79
N ASP A 14 16.91 21.51 -4.75
CA ASP A 14 17.03 20.96 -3.41
C ASP A 14 16.71 19.46 -3.46
N ASP A 15 17.68 18.61 -3.11
CA ASP A 15 17.60 17.14 -3.10
C ASP A 15 16.43 16.61 -2.25
N ALA A 16 15.85 17.48 -1.41
CA ALA A 16 14.59 17.27 -0.69
C ALA A 16 13.40 16.94 -1.60
N SER A 17 13.42 17.39 -2.86
CA SER A 17 12.37 17.15 -3.85
C SER A 17 12.59 15.88 -4.69
N ALA A 18 13.79 15.29 -4.67
CA ALA A 18 14.15 14.13 -5.51
C ALA A 18 13.88 12.75 -4.86
N ASN A 19 13.72 12.65 -3.53
CA ASN A 19 13.70 11.35 -2.83
C ASN A 19 12.53 11.11 -1.85
N GLY A 20 11.50 11.97 -1.84
CA GLY A 20 10.50 12.02 -0.76
C GLY A 20 9.33 11.02 -0.78
N LEU A 21 9.12 10.23 -1.84
CA LEU A 21 7.91 9.39 -2.00
C LEU A 21 8.12 7.88 -1.90
N ARG A 22 9.34 7.34 -1.85
CA ARG A 22 9.52 5.88 -1.92
C ARG A 22 9.14 5.13 -0.64
N GLY A 23 9.42 5.65 0.54
CA GLY A 23 9.13 4.91 1.78
C GLY A 23 7.65 4.91 2.15
N ARG A 24 7.04 6.10 2.14
CA ARG A 24 5.66 6.30 2.62
C ARG A 24 4.62 5.71 1.68
N ASP A 25 4.84 5.80 0.36
CA ASP A 25 3.91 5.20 -0.60
C ASP A 25 3.98 3.68 -0.58
N LEU A 26 5.17 3.10 -0.37
CA LEU A 26 5.30 1.65 -0.23
C LEU A 26 4.65 1.13 1.06
N ILE A 27 4.74 1.89 2.16
CA ILE A 27 4.00 1.58 3.39
C ILE A 27 2.49 1.67 3.15
N GLY A 28 2.01 2.70 2.45
CA GLY A 28 0.61 2.84 2.09
C GLY A 28 0.12 1.70 1.21
N LEU A 29 0.89 1.34 0.17
CA LEU A 29 0.58 0.26 -0.75
C LEU A 29 0.61 -1.13 -0.08
N GLY A 30 1.63 -1.39 0.72
CA GLY A 30 1.74 -2.61 1.52
C GLY A 30 0.61 -2.71 2.54
N GLY A 31 0.22 -1.60 3.16
CA GLY A 31 -0.91 -1.51 4.08
C GLY A 31 -2.25 -1.84 3.43
N VAL A 32 -2.49 -1.40 2.19
CA VAL A 32 -3.70 -1.74 1.43
C VAL A 32 -3.77 -3.24 1.14
N LEU A 33 -2.67 -3.84 0.68
CA LEU A 33 -2.62 -5.28 0.43
C LEU A 33 -2.82 -6.07 1.72
N LEU A 34 -2.08 -5.74 2.78
CA LEU A 34 -2.20 -6.40 4.09
C LEU A 34 -3.62 -6.27 4.63
N GLY A 35 -4.21 -5.07 4.58
CA GLY A 35 -5.57 -4.82 5.03
C GLY A 35 -6.60 -5.65 4.27
N ALA A 36 -6.49 -5.76 2.94
CA ALA A 36 -7.38 -6.57 2.12
C ALA A 36 -7.28 -8.06 2.47
N VAL A 37 -6.07 -8.58 2.66
CA VAL A 37 -5.84 -9.98 3.03
C VAL A 37 -6.36 -10.28 4.44
N VAL A 38 -6.06 -9.43 5.42
CA VAL A 38 -6.50 -9.61 6.81
C VAL A 38 -8.03 -9.50 6.90
N ALA A 39 -8.65 -8.54 6.19
CA ALA A 39 -10.10 -8.44 6.14
C ALA A 39 -10.73 -9.69 5.52
N GLY A 40 -10.20 -10.19 4.40
CA GLY A 40 -10.65 -11.43 3.78
C GLY A 40 -10.52 -12.64 4.69
N LEU A 41 -9.41 -12.75 5.42
CA LEU A 41 -9.17 -13.80 6.41
C LEU A 41 -10.19 -13.74 7.55
N VAL A 42 -10.44 -12.56 8.12
CA VAL A 42 -11.40 -12.39 9.22
C VAL A 42 -12.82 -12.72 8.78
N LEU A 43 -13.21 -12.27 7.58
CA LEU A 43 -14.51 -12.60 7.00
C LEU A 43 -14.65 -14.10 6.73
N GLY A 44 -13.59 -14.73 6.23
CA GLY A 44 -13.55 -16.17 6.00
C GLY A 44 -13.65 -16.98 7.29
N LEU A 45 -12.99 -16.52 8.36
CA LEU A 45 -13.05 -17.15 9.68
C LEU A 45 -14.45 -17.05 10.30
N LEU A 46 -15.07 -15.87 10.20
CA LEU A 46 -16.46 -15.67 10.65
C LEU A 46 -17.44 -16.53 9.85
N ALA A 47 -17.21 -16.71 8.55
CA ALA A 47 -18.02 -17.61 7.74
C ALA A 47 -17.83 -19.07 8.18
N ASP A 48 -16.59 -19.52 8.36
CA ASP A 48 -16.31 -20.89 8.79
C ASP A 48 -16.92 -21.21 10.17
N ASP A 49 -16.85 -20.27 11.11
CA ASP A 49 -17.48 -20.38 12.44
C ASP A 49 -19.02 -20.44 12.33
N ALA A 50 -19.62 -19.66 11.43
CA ALA A 50 -21.07 -19.65 11.25
C ALA A 50 -21.63 -20.91 10.56
N PHE A 51 -20.83 -21.58 9.73
CA PHE A 51 -21.23 -22.77 8.97
C PHE A 51 -20.71 -24.09 9.54
N ASP A 52 -19.99 -24.06 10.65
CA ASP A 52 -19.30 -25.21 11.27
C ASP A 52 -18.48 -26.01 10.22
N SER A 53 -17.88 -25.26 9.28
CA SER A 53 -17.13 -25.83 8.17
C SER A 53 -15.66 -26.00 8.54
N ALA A 54 -15.01 -26.98 7.90
CA ALA A 54 -13.55 -26.98 7.76
C ALA A 54 -13.10 -25.60 7.18
N PRO A 55 -11.84 -25.17 7.37
CA PRO A 55 -11.39 -23.78 7.15
C PRO A 55 -11.34 -23.36 5.66
N VAL A 56 -12.46 -23.50 4.95
CA VAL A 56 -12.64 -23.30 3.52
C VAL A 56 -12.99 -21.83 3.25
N GLY A 57 -13.84 -21.24 4.09
CA GLY A 57 -14.17 -19.82 4.06
C GLY A 57 -12.93 -18.95 4.25
N VAL A 58 -12.03 -19.31 5.18
CA VAL A 58 -10.73 -18.66 5.37
C VAL A 58 -9.88 -18.73 4.10
N LEU A 59 -9.77 -19.90 3.46
CA LEU A 59 -8.97 -20.07 2.24
C LEU A 59 -9.51 -19.22 1.09
N VAL A 60 -10.83 -19.23 0.88
CA VAL A 60 -11.50 -18.41 -0.13
C VAL A 60 -11.34 -16.93 0.19
N GLY A 61 -11.53 -16.54 1.45
CA GLY A 61 -11.39 -15.17 1.93
C GLY A 61 -9.97 -14.62 1.71
N ILE A 62 -8.94 -15.40 2.01
CA ILE A 62 -7.53 -15.03 1.74
C ILE A 62 -7.30 -14.87 0.24
N ALA A 63 -7.74 -15.85 -0.58
CA ALA A 63 -7.55 -15.78 -2.03
C ALA A 63 -8.19 -14.52 -2.63
N LEU A 64 -9.42 -14.20 -2.22
CA LEU A 64 -10.12 -12.97 -2.63
C LEU A 64 -9.40 -11.72 -2.12
N GLY A 65 -8.97 -11.70 -0.85
CA GLY A 65 -8.22 -10.59 -0.26
C GLY A 65 -6.92 -10.29 -1.00
N ILE A 66 -6.18 -11.32 -1.41
CA ILE A 66 -4.96 -11.18 -2.23
C ILE A 66 -5.30 -10.57 -3.60
N VAL A 67 -6.28 -11.12 -4.31
CA VAL A 67 -6.66 -10.64 -5.65
C VAL A 67 -7.12 -9.18 -5.61
N LEU A 68 -7.96 -8.83 -4.64
CA LEU A 68 -8.45 -7.46 -4.46
C LEU A 68 -7.33 -6.50 -4.06
N GLY A 69 -6.46 -6.90 -3.13
CA GLY A 69 -5.31 -6.11 -2.71
C GLY A 69 -4.33 -5.85 -3.87
N CYS A 70 -4.01 -6.87 -4.66
CA CYS A 70 -3.18 -6.75 -5.86
C CYS A 70 -3.82 -5.85 -6.92
N THR A 71 -5.14 -5.95 -7.10
CA THR A 71 -5.88 -5.10 -8.06
C THR A 71 -5.86 -3.64 -7.60
N ALA A 72 -6.14 -3.37 -6.33
CA ALA A 72 -6.10 -2.02 -5.76
C ALA A 72 -4.69 -1.41 -5.84
N PHE A 73 -3.66 -2.21 -5.54
CA PHE A 73 -2.26 -1.84 -5.71
C PHE A 73 -1.96 -1.45 -7.18
N ALA A 74 -2.35 -2.30 -8.13
CA ALA A 74 -2.12 -2.05 -9.55
C ALA A 74 -2.83 -0.79 -10.06
N LEU A 75 -4.06 -0.54 -9.61
CA LEU A 75 -4.80 0.68 -9.95
C LEU A 75 -4.14 1.94 -9.38
N ARG A 76 -3.64 1.88 -8.15
CA ARG A 76 -2.91 2.99 -7.50
C ARG A 76 -1.61 3.31 -8.23
N VAL A 77 -0.82 2.28 -8.56
CA VAL A 77 0.41 2.42 -9.36
C VAL A 77 0.10 3.00 -10.74
N ARG A 78 -0.94 2.48 -11.41
CA ARG A 78 -1.36 2.98 -12.72
C ARG A 78 -1.80 4.45 -12.68
N SER A 79 -2.47 4.88 -11.61
CA SER A 79 -2.84 6.27 -11.41
C SER A 79 -1.61 7.16 -11.22
N ALA A 80 -0.61 6.69 -10.47
CA ALA A 80 0.62 7.43 -10.23
C ALA A 80 1.49 7.58 -11.49
N LEU A 81 1.49 6.58 -12.37
CA LEU A 81 2.23 6.62 -13.65
C LEU A 81 1.51 7.42 -14.76
N ARG A 82 0.25 7.78 -14.56
CA ARG A 82 -0.57 8.53 -15.53
C ARG A 82 -0.74 10.02 -15.18
N GLY A 83 -0.30 10.43 -13.98
CA GLY A 83 -0.15 11.83 -13.61
C GLY A 83 1.17 12.37 -14.10
#